data_AF-A0A4Q3SKV8-F1
#
_entry.id   AF-A0A4Q3SKV8-F1
#
_cell.length_a   1.000
_cell.length_b   1.000
_cell.length_c   1.000
_cell.angle_alpha   90.00
_cell.angle_beta   90.00
_cell.angle_gamma   90.00
#
_symmetry.space_group_name_H-M   'P 1'
#
loop_
_entity.id
_entity.type
_entity.pdbx_description
1 polymer ?
#
loop_
_entity_poly.entity_id
_entity_poly.type
_entity_poly.pdbx_seq_one_letter_code
_entity_poly.pdbx_strand_id
1 'polypeptide(L)'
;MADGMFGLSEELERETAPVWDKVKDHVTPLEWPGYAALISEINALKKERDAVILAHNYMTPEIFHGVGDYVGDSLGLAKEAARSNAKVIVQAGVHFMAETSKILSPDKTVLIPDLKAGCSLAEAITGADVRLIKQRYPGLPVVTYVNTTADVKAETDICCTSANAVQVVAWAAKEWGVDRVILIPDEFLARNVAAQTDIGIISWKGRCIVHERFTAS
;
A
#
# COMPACT_ATOMS: atom_id res chain seq x y z
N MET A 1 34.27 -21.71 -1.47
CA MET A 1 34.43 -22.01 -2.91
C MET A 1 33.07 -21.83 -3.54
N ALA A 2 33.02 -21.32 -4.77
CA ALA A 2 31.77 -21.11 -5.52
C ALA A 2 31.59 -22.31 -6.44
N ASP A 3 30.90 -23.34 -5.96
CA ASP A 3 30.76 -24.66 -6.57
C ASP A 3 29.31 -24.99 -6.98
N GLY A 4 28.34 -24.13 -6.64
CA GLY A 4 26.92 -24.26 -7.01
C GLY A 4 26.51 -23.53 -8.31
N MET A 5 25.25 -23.71 -8.71
CA MET A 5 24.65 -23.01 -9.85
C MET A 5 24.80 -21.49 -9.67
N PHE A 6 25.23 -20.79 -10.72
CA PHE A 6 25.50 -19.34 -10.72
C PHE A 6 26.68 -18.89 -9.83
N GLY A 7 27.55 -19.80 -9.39
CA GLY A 7 28.69 -19.46 -8.52
C GLY A 7 28.28 -19.16 -7.07
N LEU A 8 27.11 -19.65 -6.67
CA LEU A 8 26.65 -19.61 -5.29
C LEU A 8 27.33 -20.71 -4.47
N SER A 9 27.38 -20.53 -3.15
CA SER A 9 27.63 -21.66 -2.25
C SER A 9 26.44 -22.62 -2.27
N GLU A 10 26.67 -23.92 -2.07
CA GLU A 10 25.59 -24.94 -2.03
C GLU A 10 24.48 -24.60 -1.03
N GLU A 11 24.83 -24.00 0.11
CA GLU A 11 23.87 -23.59 1.13
C GLU A 11 22.95 -22.48 0.61
N LEU A 12 23.53 -21.43 0.02
CA LEU A 12 22.80 -20.28 -0.49
C LEU A 12 21.93 -20.67 -1.69
N GLU A 13 22.44 -21.54 -2.57
CA GLU A 13 21.67 -22.09 -3.68
C GLU A 13 20.45 -22.85 -3.18
N ARG A 14 20.62 -23.76 -2.21
CA ARG A 14 19.53 -24.54 -1.63
C ARG A 14 18.50 -23.66 -0.94
N GLU A 15 18.94 -22.64 -0.20
CA GLU A 15 18.05 -21.71 0.49
C GLU A 15 17.19 -20.90 -0.49
N THR A 16 17.79 -20.44 -1.58
CA THR A 16 17.16 -19.47 -2.49
C THR A 16 16.55 -20.08 -3.75
N ALA A 17 16.76 -21.38 -4.02
CA ALA A 17 16.19 -22.09 -5.16
C ALA A 17 14.65 -21.93 -5.31
N PRO A 18 13.84 -22.01 -4.22
CA PRO A 18 12.39 -21.80 -4.34
C PRO A 18 12.01 -20.37 -4.77
N VAL A 19 12.86 -19.39 -4.47
CA VAL A 19 12.67 -18.00 -4.90
C VAL A 19 13.10 -17.85 -6.35
N TRP A 20 14.25 -18.43 -6.74
CA TRP A 20 14.73 -18.46 -8.12
C TRP A 20 13.65 -18.94 -9.09
N ASP A 21 12.97 -20.03 -8.75
CA ASP A 21 11.89 -20.59 -9.59
C ASP A 21 10.74 -19.62 -9.87
N LYS A 22 10.49 -18.67 -8.96
CA LYS A 22 9.44 -17.65 -9.11
C LYS A 22 9.91 -16.40 -9.84
N VAL A 23 11.21 -16.13 -9.87
CA VAL A 23 11.77 -14.87 -10.40
C VAL A 23 12.58 -15.04 -11.68
N LYS A 24 12.93 -16.26 -12.09
CA LYS A 24 13.79 -16.55 -13.26
C LYS A 24 13.32 -15.97 -14.60
N ASP A 25 12.03 -15.67 -14.73
CA ASP A 25 11.47 -15.03 -15.94
C ASP A 25 11.62 -13.49 -15.93
N HIS A 26 12.02 -12.91 -14.79
CA HIS A 26 12.14 -11.46 -14.57
C HIS A 26 13.55 -11.03 -14.10
N VAL A 27 14.35 -11.97 -13.59
CA VAL A 27 15.69 -11.75 -13.05
C VAL A 27 16.68 -12.61 -13.82
N THR A 28 17.77 -12.01 -14.29
CA THR A 28 18.76 -12.76 -15.08
C THR A 28 19.64 -13.64 -14.18
N PRO A 29 20.16 -14.76 -14.71
CA PRO A 29 21.18 -15.56 -14.04
C PRO A 29 22.42 -14.78 -13.58
N LEU A 30 22.73 -13.65 -14.24
CA LEU A 30 23.87 -12.81 -13.91
C LEU A 30 23.61 -11.94 -12.68
N GLU A 31 22.38 -11.46 -12.50
CA GLU A 31 21.97 -10.64 -11.34
C GLU A 31 21.65 -11.50 -10.12
N TRP A 32 21.19 -12.74 -10.36
CA TRP A 32 20.70 -13.63 -9.32
C TRP A 32 21.64 -13.82 -8.13
N PRO A 33 22.97 -13.99 -8.30
CA PRO A 33 23.85 -14.17 -7.15
C PRO A 33 23.81 -13.02 -6.13
N GLY A 34 23.66 -11.79 -6.62
CA GLY A 34 23.52 -10.60 -5.76
C GLY A 34 22.20 -10.61 -4.99
N TYR A 35 21.10 -10.92 -5.67
CA TYR A 35 19.79 -11.00 -5.03
C TYR A 35 19.69 -12.17 -4.04
N ALA A 36 20.20 -13.34 -4.40
CA ALA A 36 20.21 -14.52 -3.51
C ALA A 36 20.92 -14.20 -2.19
N ALA A 37 22.10 -13.57 -2.24
CA ALA A 37 22.85 -13.16 -1.06
C ALA A 37 22.05 -12.17 -0.18
N LEU A 38 21.47 -11.13 -0.79
CA LEU A 38 20.65 -10.16 -0.06
C LEU A 38 19.39 -10.76 0.54
N ILE A 39 18.71 -11.66 -0.19
CA ILE A 39 17.51 -12.35 0.30
C ILE A 39 17.83 -13.18 1.54
N SER A 40 18.92 -13.94 1.51
CA SER A 40 19.38 -14.74 2.66
C SER A 40 19.69 -13.84 3.86
N GLU A 41 20.45 -12.76 3.65
CA GLU A 41 20.80 -11.80 4.70
C GLU A 41 19.56 -11.12 5.31
N ILE A 42 18.64 -10.63 4.48
CA ILE A 42 17.39 -9.99 4.92
C ILE A 42 16.53 -10.98 5.71
N ASN A 43 16.40 -12.23 5.24
CA ASN A 43 15.61 -13.25 5.93
C ASN A 43 16.24 -13.66 7.28
N ALA A 44 17.56 -13.66 7.39
CA ALA A 44 18.26 -13.85 8.66
C ALA A 44 18.01 -12.67 9.62
N LEU A 45 18.18 -11.43 9.13
CA LEU A 45 17.96 -10.20 9.91
C LEU A 45 16.51 -10.06 10.40
N LYS A 46 15.52 -10.44 9.57
CA LYS A 46 14.11 -10.44 9.99
C LYS A 46 13.89 -11.28 11.25
N LYS A 47 14.49 -12.47 11.30
CA LYS A 47 14.39 -13.38 12.44
C LYS A 47 15.09 -12.81 13.67
N GLU A 48 16.30 -12.25 13.51
CA GLU A 48 17.05 -11.61 14.59
C GLU A 48 16.26 -10.44 15.21
N ARG A 49 15.59 -9.65 14.37
CA ARG A 49 14.92 -8.41 14.77
C ARG A 49 13.45 -8.57 15.12
N ASP A 50 12.91 -9.79 15.07
CA ASP A 50 11.47 -10.05 15.23
C ASP A 50 10.66 -9.11 14.33
N ALA A 51 11.01 -9.14 13.04
CA ALA A 51 10.50 -8.26 12.01
C ALA A 51 9.72 -9.02 10.94
N VAL A 52 8.69 -8.36 10.40
CA VAL A 52 7.98 -8.80 9.18
C VAL A 52 8.10 -7.76 8.07
N ILE A 53 8.18 -8.21 6.83
CA ILE A 53 8.09 -7.39 5.63
C ILE A 53 6.69 -7.52 5.02
N LEU A 54 5.98 -6.39 4.94
CA LEU A 54 4.70 -6.26 4.26
C LEU A 54 4.95 -5.69 2.86
N ALA A 55 4.81 -6.52 1.83
CA ALA A 55 5.16 -6.16 0.45
C ALA A 55 3.93 -5.95 -0.43
N HIS A 56 3.84 -4.77 -1.03
CA HIS A 56 2.74 -4.45 -1.95
C HIS A 56 2.87 -5.21 -3.27
N ASN A 57 1.75 -5.45 -3.95
CA ASN A 57 1.67 -6.11 -5.26
C ASN A 57 2.51 -5.45 -6.38
N TYR A 58 3.02 -4.24 -6.17
CA TYR A 58 3.87 -3.53 -7.15
C TYR A 58 5.35 -3.58 -6.80
N MET A 59 5.74 -4.29 -5.74
CA MET A 59 7.15 -4.52 -5.46
C MET A 59 7.76 -5.42 -6.55
N THR A 60 9.06 -5.25 -6.77
CA THR A 60 9.81 -6.09 -7.71
C THR A 60 9.77 -7.56 -7.31
N PRO A 61 9.83 -8.51 -8.27
CA PRO A 61 9.62 -9.93 -8.01
C PRO A 61 10.51 -10.51 -6.91
N GLU A 62 11.77 -10.10 -6.83
CA GLU A 62 12.73 -10.53 -5.80
C GLU A 62 12.35 -10.06 -4.39
N ILE A 63 11.73 -8.87 -4.25
CA ILE A 63 11.20 -8.42 -2.97
C ILE A 63 9.91 -9.18 -2.65
N PHE A 64 9.00 -9.22 -3.62
CA PHE A 64 7.67 -9.81 -3.46
C PHE A 64 7.74 -11.32 -3.14
N HIS A 65 8.59 -12.08 -3.84
CA HIS A 65 8.71 -13.52 -3.65
C HIS A 65 9.86 -13.95 -2.74
N GLY A 66 10.88 -13.10 -2.54
CA GLY A 66 12.09 -13.47 -1.80
C GLY A 66 12.06 -13.09 -0.32
N VAL A 67 11.52 -11.91 0.02
CA VAL A 67 11.57 -11.39 1.41
C VAL A 67 10.22 -10.95 1.97
N GLY A 68 9.17 -10.81 1.17
CA GLY A 68 7.82 -10.49 1.65
C GLY A 68 7.22 -11.62 2.48
N ASP A 69 6.92 -11.36 3.76
CA ASP A 69 6.25 -12.32 4.65
C ASP A 69 4.74 -12.33 4.42
N TYR A 70 4.19 -11.15 4.14
CA TYR A 70 2.85 -10.99 3.62
C TYR A 70 2.88 -10.11 2.38
N VAL A 71 2.18 -10.58 1.35
CA VAL A 71 2.06 -9.90 0.06
C VAL A 71 0.60 -9.62 -0.26
N GLY A 72 0.30 -8.42 -0.73
CA GLY A 72 -1.08 -8.08 -1.06
C GLY A 72 -1.34 -6.63 -1.46
N ASP A 73 -2.63 -6.32 -1.55
CA ASP A 73 -3.12 -4.97 -1.78
C ASP A 73 -3.08 -4.11 -0.51
N SER A 74 -3.40 -2.82 -0.64
CA SER A 74 -3.36 -1.88 0.48
C SER A 74 -4.24 -2.28 1.67
N LEU A 75 -5.40 -2.91 1.42
CA LEU A 75 -6.31 -3.33 2.49
C LEU A 75 -5.76 -4.54 3.24
N GLY A 76 -5.24 -5.52 2.51
CA GLY A 76 -4.58 -6.70 3.06
C GLY A 76 -3.42 -6.29 3.94
N LEU A 77 -2.51 -5.46 3.42
CA LEU A 77 -1.34 -5.00 4.18
C LEU A 77 -1.74 -4.27 5.46
N ALA A 78 -2.76 -3.40 5.42
CA ALA A 78 -3.25 -2.70 6.60
C ALA A 78 -3.80 -3.66 7.67
N LYS A 79 -4.57 -4.68 7.26
CA LYS A 79 -5.09 -5.71 8.18
C LYS A 79 -3.96 -6.51 8.82
N GLU A 80 -2.96 -6.88 8.03
CA GLU A 80 -1.83 -7.66 8.54
C GLU A 80 -0.89 -6.84 9.43
N ALA A 81 -0.72 -5.54 9.15
CA ALA A 81 -0.04 -4.63 10.07
C ALA A 81 -0.72 -4.64 11.45
N ALA A 82 -2.04 -4.51 11.49
CA ALA A 82 -2.82 -4.54 12.73
C ALA A 82 -2.75 -5.90 13.47
N ARG A 83 -2.72 -7.02 12.72
CA ARG A 83 -2.73 -8.38 13.29
C ARG A 83 -1.36 -8.92 13.68
N SER A 84 -0.29 -8.45 13.05
CA SER A 84 1.05 -8.98 13.27
C SER A 84 1.47 -8.87 14.74
N ASN A 85 2.19 -9.88 15.24
CA ASN A 85 2.78 -9.85 16.59
C ASN A 85 4.25 -9.44 16.58
N ALA A 86 4.85 -9.21 15.41
CA ALA A 86 6.24 -8.80 15.27
C ALA A 86 6.46 -7.41 15.88
N LYS A 87 7.65 -7.18 16.44
CA LYS A 87 8.04 -5.87 17.01
C LYS A 87 8.33 -4.84 15.94
N VAL A 88 8.81 -5.29 14.78
CA VAL A 88 9.19 -4.43 13.66
C VAL A 88 8.37 -4.78 12.42
N ILE A 89 7.85 -3.77 11.75
CA ILE A 89 7.22 -3.88 10.44
C ILE A 89 8.07 -3.10 9.45
N VAL A 90 8.56 -3.75 8.41
CA VAL A 90 9.19 -3.10 7.26
C VAL A 90 8.14 -3.02 6.16
N GLN A 91 7.72 -1.80 5.83
CA GLN A 91 6.76 -1.55 4.77
C GLN A 91 7.48 -1.48 3.41
N ALA A 92 7.41 -2.55 2.65
CA ALA A 92 7.83 -2.57 1.25
C ALA A 92 6.67 -2.04 0.38
N GLY A 93 6.59 -0.72 0.28
CA GLY A 93 5.56 0.01 -0.44
C GLY A 93 5.86 1.52 -0.43
N VAL A 94 4.80 2.34 -0.42
CA VAL A 94 4.91 3.80 -0.45
C VAL A 94 4.62 4.42 0.92
N HIS A 95 5.01 5.68 1.10
CA HIS A 95 5.02 6.41 2.37
C HIS A 95 3.70 6.32 3.14
N PHE A 96 2.56 6.58 2.49
CA PHE A 96 1.26 6.54 3.17
C PHE A 96 0.88 5.14 3.69
N MET A 97 1.40 4.07 3.07
CA MET A 97 1.17 2.71 3.55
C MET A 97 1.94 2.48 4.85
N ALA A 98 3.17 3.01 4.94
CA ALA A 98 3.96 2.94 6.16
C ALA A 98 3.31 3.76 7.28
N GLU A 99 2.79 4.95 6.97
CA GLU A 99 1.98 5.74 7.91
C GLU A 99 0.75 4.96 8.38
N THR A 100 0.03 4.30 7.46
CA THR A 100 -1.15 3.48 7.80
C THR A 100 -0.77 2.33 8.72
N SER A 101 0.31 1.61 8.43
CA SER A 101 0.84 0.55 9.30
C SER A 101 1.21 1.09 10.67
N LYS A 102 1.79 2.29 10.76
CA LYS A 102 2.12 2.93 12.05
C LYS A 102 0.88 3.36 12.83
N ILE A 103 -0.14 3.90 12.16
CA ILE A 103 -1.44 4.25 12.77
C ILE A 103 -2.11 3.01 13.37
N LEU A 104 -2.08 1.88 12.65
CA LEU A 104 -2.69 0.62 13.09
C LEU A 104 -1.81 -0.19 14.06
N SER A 105 -0.56 0.20 14.24
CA SER A 105 0.40 -0.44 15.16
C SER A 105 1.22 0.62 15.89
N PRO A 106 0.58 1.43 16.75
CA PRO A 106 1.19 2.59 17.38
C PRO A 106 2.43 2.23 18.22
N ASP A 107 2.46 1.03 18.82
CA ASP A 107 3.55 0.59 19.70
C ASP A 107 4.70 -0.11 18.95
N LYS A 108 4.52 -0.45 17.67
CA LYS A 108 5.54 -1.15 16.87
C LYS A 108 6.48 -0.16 16.18
N THR A 109 7.71 -0.61 15.90
CA THR A 109 8.60 0.13 15.00
C THR A 109 8.16 -0.14 13.56
N VAL A 110 7.85 0.91 12.81
CA VAL A 110 7.54 0.81 11.37
C VAL A 110 8.65 1.51 10.59
N LEU A 111 9.25 0.78 9.65
CA LEU A 111 10.33 1.24 8.79
C LEU A 111 9.86 1.27 7.34
N ILE A 112 10.32 2.27 6.58
CA ILE A 112 10.20 2.31 5.13
C ILE A 112 11.61 2.40 4.54
N PRO A 113 11.99 1.55 3.57
CA PRO A 113 13.35 1.56 3.01
C PRO A 113 13.76 2.87 2.34
N ASP A 114 12.80 3.60 1.75
CA ASP A 114 13.03 4.91 1.13
C ASP A 114 11.89 5.87 1.47
N LEU A 115 12.22 6.97 2.14
CA LEU A 115 11.27 8.04 2.47
C LEU A 115 10.73 8.76 1.24
N LYS A 116 11.43 8.67 0.09
CA LYS A 116 10.99 9.27 -1.19
C LYS A 116 10.04 8.36 -1.98
N ALA A 117 9.70 7.18 -1.47
CA ALA A 117 8.70 6.31 -2.08
C ALA A 117 7.29 6.94 -1.97
N GLY A 118 7.01 7.89 -2.86
CA GLY A 118 5.80 8.71 -2.86
C GLY A 118 4.63 8.11 -3.63
N CYS A 119 3.53 8.86 -3.67
CA CYS A 119 2.34 8.51 -4.43
C CYS A 119 1.69 9.79 -4.94
N SER A 120 1.69 9.97 -6.25
CA SER A 120 1.11 11.16 -6.91
C SER A 120 -0.33 11.44 -6.51
N LEU A 121 -1.08 10.38 -6.20
CA LEU A 121 -2.46 10.50 -5.75
C LEU A 121 -2.55 10.99 -4.29
N ALA A 122 -1.68 10.49 -3.40
CA ALA A 122 -1.63 10.93 -2.01
C ALA A 122 -1.11 12.38 -1.89
N GLU A 123 -0.23 12.78 -2.78
CA GLU A 123 0.33 14.14 -2.88
C GLU A 123 -0.67 15.15 -3.47
N ALA A 124 -1.76 14.67 -4.09
CA ALA A 124 -2.74 15.55 -4.73
C ALA A 124 -3.61 16.35 -3.75
N ILE A 125 -3.60 16.01 -2.46
CA ILE A 125 -4.43 16.65 -1.43
C ILE A 125 -3.71 16.70 -0.08
N THR A 126 -3.96 17.75 0.70
CA THR A 126 -3.46 17.91 2.08
C THR A 126 -4.60 17.93 3.10
N GLY A 127 -4.30 17.75 4.39
CA GLY A 127 -5.31 17.91 5.45
C GLY A 127 -5.86 19.35 5.50
N ALA A 128 -5.06 20.35 5.14
CA ALA A 128 -5.54 21.72 5.00
C ALA A 128 -6.61 21.86 3.91
N ASP A 129 -6.45 21.17 2.78
CA ASP A 129 -7.46 21.14 1.72
C ASP A 129 -8.75 20.47 2.20
N VAL A 130 -8.65 19.37 2.96
CA VAL A 130 -9.83 18.71 3.56
C VAL A 130 -10.57 19.65 4.51
N ARG A 131 -9.85 20.42 5.34
CA ARG A 131 -10.46 21.44 6.22
C ARG A 131 -11.24 22.49 5.41
N LEU A 132 -10.70 22.94 4.27
CA LEU A 132 -11.40 23.87 3.37
C LEU A 132 -12.63 23.22 2.71
N ILE A 133 -12.55 21.95 2.32
CA ILE A 133 -13.70 21.19 1.80
C ILE A 133 -14.81 21.13 2.85
N LYS A 134 -14.49 20.81 4.11
CA LYS A 134 -15.46 20.74 5.22
C LYS A 134 -16.11 22.09 5.50
N GLN A 135 -15.38 23.20 5.36
CA GLN A 135 -15.95 24.55 5.46
C GLN A 135 -16.91 24.86 4.31
N ARG A 136 -16.60 24.39 3.09
CA ARG A 136 -17.44 24.60 1.91
C ARG A 136 -18.71 23.75 1.91
N TYR A 137 -18.63 22.55 2.47
CA TYR A 137 -19.73 21.58 2.50
C TYR A 137 -20.00 21.08 3.94
N PRO A 138 -20.46 21.97 4.84
CA PRO A 138 -20.69 21.61 6.23
C PRO A 138 -21.74 20.51 6.34
N GLY A 139 -21.48 19.52 7.19
CA GLY A 139 -22.40 18.41 7.48
C GLY A 139 -22.31 17.20 6.54
N LEU A 140 -21.55 17.28 5.44
CA LEU A 140 -21.29 16.11 4.59
C LEU A 140 -20.09 15.30 5.11
N PRO A 141 -20.19 13.96 5.19
CA PRO A 141 -19.07 13.14 5.60
C PRO A 141 -17.99 13.08 4.52
N VAL A 142 -16.74 13.11 4.96
CA VAL A 142 -15.54 12.91 4.13
C VAL A 142 -15.14 11.45 4.15
N VAL A 143 -15.40 10.77 3.03
CA VAL A 143 -14.91 9.43 2.74
C VAL A 143 -13.59 9.55 1.98
N THR A 144 -12.52 8.98 2.52
CA THR A 144 -11.18 9.13 1.95
C THR A 144 -10.59 7.79 1.54
N TYR A 145 -10.13 7.70 0.29
CA TYR A 145 -9.33 6.57 -0.16
C TYR A 145 -8.02 6.50 0.64
N VAL A 146 -7.64 5.31 1.11
CA VAL A 146 -6.42 5.08 1.91
C VAL A 146 -5.14 5.59 1.25
N ASN A 147 -5.12 5.83 -0.06
CA ASN A 147 -4.02 6.42 -0.82
C ASN A 147 -3.87 7.93 -0.55
N THR A 148 -3.68 8.29 0.71
CA THR A 148 -3.62 9.66 1.27
C THR A 148 -2.71 9.68 2.47
N THR A 149 -2.14 10.83 2.83
CA THR A 149 -1.25 10.94 4.00
C THR A 149 -2.01 10.81 5.33
N ALA A 150 -1.28 10.59 6.42
CA ALA A 150 -1.82 10.63 7.78
C ALA A 150 -2.50 11.98 8.12
N ASP A 151 -1.96 13.10 7.62
CA ASP A 151 -2.54 14.44 7.80
C ASP A 151 -3.95 14.55 7.18
N VAL A 152 -4.14 14.00 5.98
CA VAL A 152 -5.46 13.93 5.33
C VAL A 152 -6.40 13.00 6.12
N LYS A 153 -5.90 11.86 6.61
CA LYS A 153 -6.69 10.92 7.42
C LYS A 153 -7.15 11.53 8.74
N ALA A 154 -6.37 12.43 9.34
CA ALA A 154 -6.75 13.10 10.57
C ALA A 154 -7.99 14.00 10.41
N GLU A 155 -8.27 14.46 9.19
CA GLU A 155 -9.42 15.32 8.87
C GLU A 155 -10.62 14.56 8.28
N THR A 156 -10.43 13.26 8.02
CA THR A 156 -11.37 12.35 7.37
C THR A 156 -12.35 11.75 8.38
N ASP A 157 -13.61 11.54 7.98
CA ASP A 157 -14.60 10.87 8.83
C ASP A 157 -14.51 9.34 8.70
N ILE A 158 -14.28 8.81 7.50
CA ILE A 158 -14.05 7.38 7.27
C ILE A 158 -13.13 7.10 6.08
N CYS A 159 -12.26 6.09 6.22
CA CYS A 159 -11.41 5.62 5.12
C CYS A 159 -12.07 4.49 4.31
N CYS A 160 -11.76 4.41 3.01
CA CYS A 160 -12.13 3.30 2.13
C CYS A 160 -10.95 2.82 1.28
N THR A 161 -11.08 1.66 0.64
CA THR A 161 -10.21 1.21 -0.45
C THR A 161 -11.01 1.02 -1.73
N SER A 162 -10.35 0.82 -2.86
CA SER A 162 -11.03 0.49 -4.13
C SER A 162 -11.96 -0.73 -4.00
N ALA A 163 -11.61 -1.69 -3.12
CA ALA A 163 -12.38 -2.91 -2.91
C ALA A 163 -13.68 -2.71 -2.11
N ASN A 164 -13.83 -1.62 -1.35
CA ASN A 164 -15.01 -1.40 -0.49
C ASN A 164 -15.64 0.00 -0.60
N ALA A 165 -15.16 0.87 -1.49
CA ALA A 165 -15.59 2.26 -1.58
C ALA A 165 -17.11 2.43 -1.74
N VAL A 166 -17.77 1.63 -2.59
CA VAL A 166 -19.22 1.68 -2.79
C VAL A 166 -19.97 1.37 -1.48
N GLN A 167 -19.52 0.35 -0.74
CA GLN A 167 -20.14 -0.06 0.52
C GLN A 167 -19.95 1.00 1.60
N VAL A 168 -18.75 1.58 1.71
CA VAL A 168 -18.43 2.64 2.68
C VAL A 168 -19.22 3.92 2.39
N VAL A 169 -19.33 4.31 1.12
CA VAL A 169 -20.15 5.47 0.72
C VAL A 169 -21.62 5.26 1.05
N ALA A 170 -22.18 4.08 0.71
CA ALA A 170 -23.56 3.75 1.02
C ALA A 170 -23.85 3.77 2.53
N TRP A 171 -22.92 3.21 3.32
CA TRP A 171 -23.00 3.24 4.76
C TRP A 171 -22.91 4.66 5.32
N ALA A 172 -21.93 5.46 4.88
CA ALA A 172 -21.72 6.82 5.38
C ALA A 172 -22.92 7.73 5.07
N ALA A 173 -23.47 7.66 3.86
CA ALA A 173 -24.65 8.44 3.50
C ALA A 173 -25.86 8.10 4.39
N LYS A 174 -26.10 6.81 4.63
CA LYS A 174 -27.16 6.33 5.52
C LYS A 174 -26.95 6.77 6.97
N GLU A 175 -25.74 6.60 7.48
CA GLU A 175 -25.39 6.90 8.88
C GLU A 175 -25.48 8.41 9.18
N TRP A 176 -25.07 9.26 8.24
CA TRP A 176 -25.18 10.72 8.37
C TRP A 176 -26.55 11.28 7.94
N GLY A 177 -27.43 10.44 7.37
CA GLY A 177 -28.75 10.87 6.89
C GLY A 177 -28.67 11.88 5.73
N VAL A 178 -27.70 11.71 4.83
CA VAL A 178 -27.44 12.62 3.70
C VAL A 178 -27.60 11.88 2.36
N ASP A 179 -27.92 12.63 1.31
CA ASP A 179 -28.02 12.12 -0.07
C ASP A 179 -26.71 12.26 -0.86
N ARG A 180 -25.67 12.80 -0.24
CA ARG A 180 -24.39 13.12 -0.86
C ARG A 180 -23.23 12.95 0.11
N VAL A 181 -22.08 12.50 -0.38
CA VAL A 181 -20.83 12.41 0.39
C VAL A 181 -19.66 13.04 -0.37
N ILE A 182 -18.60 13.36 0.35
CA ILE A 182 -17.31 13.74 -0.24
C ILE A 182 -16.47 12.47 -0.40
N LEU A 183 -15.94 12.22 -1.61
CA LEU A 183 -15.04 11.09 -1.88
C LEU A 183 -13.74 11.58 -2.51
N ILE A 184 -12.64 11.45 -1.77
CA ILE A 184 -11.32 12.00 -2.11
C ILE A 184 -10.21 10.92 -2.04
N PRO A 185 -9.05 11.13 -2.66
CA PRO A 185 -8.72 12.21 -3.60
C PRO A 185 -8.92 11.83 -5.07
N ASP A 186 -9.23 10.55 -5.36
CA ASP A 186 -9.21 9.99 -6.70
C ASP A 186 -10.52 10.23 -7.46
N GLU A 187 -10.46 11.01 -8.55
CA GLU A 187 -11.65 11.31 -9.35
C GLU A 187 -12.18 10.10 -10.12
N PHE A 188 -11.33 9.14 -10.50
CA PHE A 188 -11.76 7.94 -11.21
C PHE A 188 -12.45 6.97 -10.27
N LEU A 189 -11.93 6.79 -9.06
CA LEU A 189 -12.63 6.05 -8.01
C LEU A 189 -13.99 6.69 -7.72
N ALA A 190 -14.02 8.02 -7.55
CA ALA A 190 -15.25 8.75 -7.29
C ALA A 190 -16.29 8.57 -8.40
N ARG A 191 -15.87 8.67 -9.67
CA ARG A 191 -16.73 8.41 -10.84
C ARG A 191 -17.23 6.97 -10.89
N ASN A 192 -16.38 6.00 -10.60
CA ASN A 192 -16.75 4.59 -10.59
C ASN A 192 -17.76 4.27 -9.48
N VAL A 193 -17.60 4.87 -8.30
CA VAL A 193 -18.57 4.73 -7.20
C VAL A 193 -19.89 5.41 -7.58
N ALA A 194 -19.87 6.64 -8.09
CA ALA A 194 -21.06 7.36 -8.53
C ALA A 194 -21.87 6.62 -9.60
N ALA A 195 -21.23 5.79 -10.43
CA ALA A 195 -21.92 4.95 -11.41
C ALA A 195 -22.64 3.72 -10.81
N GLN A 196 -22.36 3.40 -9.55
CA GLN A 196 -22.86 2.21 -8.84
C GLN A 196 -23.80 2.54 -7.68
N THR A 197 -24.10 3.82 -7.45
CA THR A 197 -24.99 4.27 -6.37
C THR A 197 -25.76 5.52 -6.77
N ASP A 198 -26.94 5.72 -6.18
CA ASP A 198 -27.73 6.94 -6.35
C ASP A 198 -27.26 8.09 -5.45
N ILE A 199 -26.27 7.85 -4.58
CA ILE A 199 -25.71 8.86 -3.68
C ILE A 199 -24.84 9.84 -4.47
N GLY A 200 -25.09 11.14 -4.27
CA GLY A 200 -24.26 12.18 -4.87
C GLY A 200 -22.81 12.11 -4.38
N ILE A 201 -21.84 12.32 -5.27
CA ILE A 201 -20.42 12.32 -4.92
C ILE A 201 -19.80 13.69 -5.22
N ILE A 202 -19.21 14.31 -4.20
CA ILE A 202 -18.30 15.46 -4.37
C ILE A 202 -16.89 14.92 -4.42
N SER A 203 -16.22 15.07 -5.57
CA SER A 203 -14.87 14.54 -5.77
C SER A 203 -13.79 15.62 -5.68
N TRP A 204 -12.56 15.16 -5.43
CA TRP A 204 -11.34 15.92 -5.67
C TRP A 204 -10.71 15.48 -6.99
N LYS A 205 -10.01 16.38 -7.69
CA LYS A 205 -9.39 16.10 -9.00
C LYS A 205 -8.00 15.47 -8.89
N GLY A 206 -7.82 14.55 -7.94
CA GLY A 206 -6.59 13.77 -7.81
C GLY A 206 -6.58 12.61 -8.79
N ARG A 207 -5.39 12.27 -9.29
CA ARG A 207 -5.19 11.20 -10.28
C ARG A 207 -3.94 10.40 -9.97
N CYS A 208 -3.99 9.10 -10.24
CA CYS A 208 -2.80 8.27 -10.29
C CYS A 208 -2.16 8.39 -11.69
N ILE A 209 -0.95 8.95 -11.76
CA ILE A 209 -0.21 9.14 -13.02
C ILE A 209 0.08 7.84 -13.78
N VAL A 210 0.02 6.68 -13.10
CA VAL A 210 0.19 5.36 -13.73
C VAL A 210 -1.09 4.97 -14.45
N HIS A 211 -2.24 5.08 -13.76
CA HIS A 211 -3.53 4.69 -14.33
C HIS A 211 -4.05 5.68 -15.37
N GLU A 212 -3.62 6.95 -15.34
CA GLU A 212 -3.94 7.94 -16.37
C GLU A 212 -3.35 7.60 -17.75
N ARG A 213 -2.35 6.71 -17.82
CA ARG A 213 -1.72 6.29 -19.08
C ARG A 213 -2.59 5.37 -19.94
N PHE A 214 -3.65 4.78 -19.37
CA PHE A 214 -4.50 3.85 -20.09
C PHE A 214 -5.64 4.60 -20.78
N THR A 215 -5.80 4.35 -22.09
CA THR A 215 -6.93 4.80 -22.89
C THR A 215 -7.82 3.61 -23.21
N ALA A 216 -9.12 3.84 -23.42
CA ALA A 216 -10.10 2.80 -23.78
C ALA A 216 -9.96 2.27 -25.22
N SER A 217 -8.83 2.58 -25.87
CA SER A 217 -8.53 2.31 -27.28
C SER A 217 -7.93 0.93 -27.50
#